data_AF-A0A965Z3Z9-F1
#
_entry.id   AF-A0A965Z3Z9-F1
#
_cell.length_a   1.000
_cell.length_b   1.000
_cell.length_c   1.000
_cell.angle_alpha   90.00
_cell.angle_beta   90.00
_cell.angle_gamma   90.00
#
_symmetry.space_group_name_H-M   'P 1'
#
loop_
_entity.id
_entity.type
_entity.pdbx_description
1 polymer ?
#
loop_
_entity_poly.entity_id
_entity_poly.type
_entity_poly.pdbx_seq_one_letter_code
_entity_poly.pdbx_strand_id
1 'polypeptide(L)'
;MNPNVKRLAWILNTLGFVFYLVWLSQLDARQTLRSQDGILFYLPCVPFLFVFMLLINPKPAPKGKPWWQSDEDYAREQLDKQKKAEAAADAPASKS
;
A
#
# COMPACT_ATOMS: atom_id res chain seq x y z
N MET A 1 -4.60 -8.55 10.90
CA MET A 1 -5.89 -8.10 10.34
C MET A 1 -6.27 -9.04 9.21
N ASN A 2 -7.49 -9.59 9.21
CA ASN A 2 -7.93 -10.50 8.17
C ASN A 2 -7.90 -9.77 6.81
N PRO A 3 -7.25 -10.30 5.75
CA PRO A 3 -7.10 -9.62 4.46
C PRO A 3 -8.45 -9.23 3.84
N ASN A 4 -9.50 -9.99 4.13
CA ASN A 4 -10.86 -9.69 3.67
C ASN A 4 -11.43 -8.45 4.36
N VAL A 5 -11.18 -8.28 5.66
CA VAL A 5 -11.60 -7.08 6.41
C VAL A 5 -10.86 -5.84 5.92
N LYS A 6 -9.55 -5.97 5.61
CA LYS A 6 -8.76 -4.89 5.02
C LYS A 6 -9.34 -4.44 3.68
N ARG A 7 -9.64 -5.38 2.79
CA ARG A 7 -10.23 -5.11 1.47
C ARG A 7 -11.61 -4.47 1.61
N LEU A 8 -12.46 -4.99 2.51
CA LEU A 8 -13.79 -4.46 2.74
C LEU A 8 -13.74 -3.02 3.25
N ALA A 9 -12.91 -2.74 4.26
CA ALA A 9 -12.72 -1.39 4.78
C ALA A 9 -12.25 -0.43 3.68
N TRP A 10 -11.33 -0.88 2.83
CA TRP A 10 -10.82 -0.09 1.72
C TRP A 10 -11.89 0.24 0.67
N ILE A 11 -12.71 -0.74 0.29
CA ILE A 11 -13.81 -0.57 -0.66
C ILE A 11 -14.87 0.38 -0.09
N LEU A 12 -15.29 0.16 1.16
CA LEU A 12 -16.30 0.99 1.82
C LEU A 12 -15.83 2.44 1.98
N ASN A 13 -14.57 2.64 2.40
CA ASN A 13 -13.97 3.96 2.50
C ASN A 13 -13.90 4.67 1.15
N THR A 14 -13.55 3.94 0.08
CA THR A 14 -13.51 4.48 -1.29
C THR A 14 -14.88 4.89 -1.78
N LEU A 15 -15.89 4.04 -1.62
CA LEU A 15 -17.26 4.34 -2.03
C LEU A 15 -17.83 5.53 -1.26
N GLY A 16 -17.65 5.57 0.07
CA GLY A 16 -18.07 6.68 0.90
C GLY A 16 -17.39 7.99 0.51
N PHE A 17 -16.09 7.95 0.24
CA PHE A 17 -15.34 9.13 -0.17
C PHE A 17 -15.77 9.64 -1.55
N VAL A 18 -15.92 8.76 -2.54
CA VAL A 18 -16.38 9.13 -3.88
C VAL A 18 -17.80 9.70 -3.82
N PHE A 19 -18.71 9.06 -3.08
CA PHE A 19 -20.07 9.57 -2.90
C PHE A 19 -20.06 10.98 -2.27
N TYR A 20 -19.21 11.19 -1.25
CA TYR A 20 -19.05 12.49 -0.63
C TYR A 20 -18.52 13.55 -1.60
N LEU A 21 -17.54 13.20 -2.44
CA LEU A 21 -17.01 14.11 -3.46
C LEU A 21 -18.04 14.46 -4.54
N VAL A 22 -18.87 13.49 -4.95
CA VAL A 22 -19.98 13.73 -5.88
C VAL A 22 -21.03 14.64 -5.25
N TRP A 23 -21.32 14.47 -3.97
CA TRP A 23 -22.21 15.38 -3.26
C TRP A 23 -21.62 16.79 -3.15
N LEU A 24 -20.33 16.90 -2.81
CA LEU A 24 -19.59 18.17 -2.79
C LEU A 24 -19.59 18.88 -4.15
N SER A 25 -19.49 18.14 -5.26
CA SER A 25 -19.48 18.74 -6.60
C SER A 25 -20.83 19.31 -7.03
N GLN A 26 -21.91 18.95 -6.34
CA GLN A 26 -23.24 19.56 -6.52
C GLN A 26 -23.38 20.89 -5.78
N LEU A 27 -22.50 21.20 -4.83
CA LEU A 27 -22.51 22.48 -4.14
C LEU A 27 -21.92 23.58 -5.01
N ASP A 28 -22.53 24.77 -4.95
CA ASP A 28 -22.07 25.92 -5.72
C ASP A 28 -20.66 26.34 -5.25
N ALA A 29 -19.71 26.35 -6.19
CA ALA A 29 -18.32 26.70 -5.95
C ALA A 29 -18.15 28.09 -5.31
N ARG A 30 -19.10 29.02 -5.51
CA ARG A 30 -19.05 30.33 -4.85
C ARG A 30 -19.33 30.25 -3.35
N GLN A 31 -20.15 29.31 -2.89
CA GLN A 31 -20.45 29.14 -1.48
C GLN A 31 -19.37 28.31 -0.75
N THR A 32 -18.70 27.40 -1.44
CA THR A 32 -17.72 26.48 -0.84
C THR A 32 -16.26 26.92 -0.95
N LEU A 33 -15.86 27.68 -1.98
CA LEU A 33 -14.47 28.12 -2.15
C LEU A 33 -14.21 29.58 -1.75
N ARG A 34 -15.25 30.42 -1.69
CA ARG A 34 -15.13 31.85 -1.35
C ARG A 34 -15.66 32.23 0.04
N SER A 35 -16.35 31.31 0.71
CA SER A 35 -16.80 31.50 2.09
C SER A 35 -15.78 30.93 3.07
N GLN A 36 -15.56 31.61 4.20
CA GLN A 36 -14.71 31.13 5.29
C GLN A 36 -15.22 29.79 5.85
N ASP A 37 -16.54 29.60 5.85
CA ASP A 37 -17.19 28.34 6.27
C ASP A 37 -17.07 27.23 5.20
N GLY A 38 -16.66 27.58 3.99
CA GLY A 38 -16.48 26.66 2.87
C GLY A 38 -15.47 25.54 3.16
N ILE A 39 -14.44 25.83 3.96
CA ILE A 39 -13.42 24.85 4.38
C ILE A 39 -14.00 23.73 5.24
N LEU A 40 -15.10 23.98 5.96
CA LEU A 40 -15.74 22.99 6.84
C LEU A 40 -16.31 21.82 6.03
N PHE A 41 -16.72 22.04 4.78
CA PHE A 41 -17.17 20.99 3.88
C PHE A 41 -16.02 20.09 3.39
N TYR A 42 -14.75 20.45 3.61
CA TYR A 42 -13.62 19.58 3.27
C TYR A 42 -13.06 18.84 4.48
N LEU A 43 -13.46 19.20 5.71
CA LEU A 43 -13.02 18.49 6.93
C LEU A 43 -13.32 16.99 6.91
N PRO A 44 -14.48 16.51 6.42
CA PRO A 44 -14.75 15.08 6.35
C PRO A 44 -13.82 14.33 5.39
N CYS A 45 -13.13 15.00 4.46
CA CYS A 45 -12.14 14.36 3.59
C CYS A 45 -10.91 13.84 4.37
N VAL A 46 -10.55 14.50 5.48
CA VAL A 46 -9.38 14.14 6.29
C VAL A 46 -9.46 12.70 6.83
N PRO A 47 -10.53 12.27 7.52
CA PRO A 47 -10.63 10.89 8.00
C PRO A 47 -10.65 9.86 6.85
N PHE A 48 -11.27 10.16 5.70
CA PHE A 48 -11.22 9.25 4.54
C PHE A 48 -9.79 9.03 4.03
N LEU A 49 -9.00 10.10 3.94
CA LEU A 49 -7.58 10.03 3.57
C LEU A 49 -6.75 9.30 4.65
N PHE A 50 -7.07 9.50 5.92
CA PHE A 50 -6.39 8.85 7.03
C PHE A 50 -6.60 7.32 7.02
N VAL A 51 -7.81 6.87 6.71
CA VAL A 51 -8.10 5.43 6.53
C VAL A 51 -7.26 4.85 5.39
N PHE A 52 -7.10 5.57 4.28
CA PHE A 52 -6.19 5.15 3.22
C PHE A 52 -4.74 5.07 3.69
N MET A 53 -4.26 6.07 4.44
CA MET A 53 -2.91 6.08 4.99
C MET A 53 -2.66 4.87 5.91
N LEU A 54 -3.60 4.55 6.80
CA LEU A 54 -3.49 3.40 7.71
C LEU A 54 -3.54 2.05 6.98
N LEU A 55 -4.23 2.00 5.83
CA LEU A 55 -4.37 0.78 5.04
C LEU A 55 -3.24 0.59 4.03
N ILE A 56 -2.42 1.61 3.75
CA ILE A 56 -1.20 1.46 2.96
C ILE A 56 -0.28 0.49 3.71
N ASN A 57 0.04 -0.66 3.10
CA ASN A 57 1.11 -1.49 3.63
C ASN A 57 2.40 -0.68 3.53
N PRO A 58 3.19 -0.56 4.61
CA PRO A 58 4.50 0.06 4.50
C PRO A 58 5.24 -0.68 3.39
N LYS A 59 5.67 0.05 2.36
CA LYS A 59 6.53 -0.52 1.32
C LYS A 59 7.68 -1.16 2.09
N PRO A 60 7.91 -2.48 1.96
CA PRO A 60 9.02 -3.09 2.65
C PRO A 60 10.24 -2.28 2.22
N ALA A 61 10.91 -1.67 3.19
CA ALA A 61 12.19 -1.03 2.93
C ALA A 61 12.98 -2.02 2.07
N PRO A 62 13.61 -1.58 0.97
CA PRO A 62 14.45 -2.49 0.21
C PRO A 62 15.35 -3.15 1.23
N LYS A 63 15.31 -4.48 1.31
CA LYS A 63 16.28 -5.26 2.09
C LYS A 63 17.61 -5.02 1.41
N GLY A 64 18.17 -3.84 1.65
CA GLY A 64 19.45 -3.44 1.15
C GLY A 64 20.48 -4.40 1.71
N LYS A 65 21.56 -4.59 0.95
CA LYS A 65 22.75 -5.27 1.43
C LYS A 65 23.05 -4.82 2.87
N PRO A 66 23.37 -5.74 3.78
CA PRO A 66 23.88 -5.35 5.07
C PRO A 66 25.09 -4.43 4.91
N TRP A 67 25.21 -3.38 5.73
CA TRP A 67 26.26 -2.35 5.56
C TRP A 67 27.69 -2.90 5.72
N TRP A 68 27.83 -4.11 6.28
CA TRP A 68 29.09 -4.82 6.46
C TRP A 68 29.43 -5.79 5.32
N GLN A 69 28.53 -5.99 4.36
CA GLN A 69 28.72 -6.93 3.26
C GLN A 69 29.17 -6.17 2.01
N SER A 70 30.29 -6.58 1.43
CA SER A 70 30.79 -6.02 0.17
C SER A 70 29.85 -6.39 -0.99
N ASP A 71 29.81 -5.57 -2.04
CA ASP A 71 28.95 -5.84 -3.21
C ASP A 71 29.31 -7.17 -3.89
N GLU A 72 30.60 -7.54 -3.87
CA GLU A 72 31.10 -8.79 -4.44
C GLU A 72 30.65 -10.01 -3.63
N ASP A 73 30.74 -9.95 -2.30
CA ASP A 73 30.32 -11.03 -1.41
C ASP A 73 28.81 -11.26 -1.47
N TYR A 74 28.03 -10.17 -1.55
CA TYR A 74 26.58 -10.25 -1.69
C TYR A 74 26.17 -10.89 -3.02
N ALA A 75 26.85 -10.53 -4.12
CA ALA A 75 26.59 -11.11 -5.45
C ALA A 75 26.91 -12.61 -5.49
N ARG A 76 28.02 -13.04 -4.88
CA ARG A 76 28.38 -14.46 -4.77
C ARG A 76 27.35 -15.26 -3.98
N GLU A 77 26.92 -14.74 -2.84
CA GLU A 77 25.94 -15.44 -2.00
C GLU A 77 24.56 -15.54 -2.67
N GLN A 78 24.16 -14.53 -3.45
CA GLN A 78 22.92 -14.58 -4.26
C GLN A 78 23.03 -15.60 -5.40
N LEU A 79 24.16 -15.65 -6.10
CA LEU A 79 24.42 -16.66 -7.13
C LEU A 79 24.42 -18.08 -6.55
N ASP A 80 25.03 -18.27 -5.39
CA ASP A 80 25.04 -19.58 -4.71
C ASP A 80 23.64 -19.97 -4.21
N LYS A 81 22.84 -19.00 -3.75
CA LYS A 81 21.43 -19.24 -3.40
C LYS A 81 20.58 -19.58 -4.63
N GLN A 82 20.79 -18.90 -5.76
CA GLN A 82 20.11 -19.21 -7.02
C GLN A 82 20.48 -20.61 -7.50
N LYS A 83 21.79 -20.93 -7.56
CA LYS A 83 22.26 -22.28 -7.95
C LYS A 83 21.74 -23.37 -7.02
N LYS A 84 21.69 -23.13 -5.70
CA LYS A 84 21.12 -24.09 -4.74
C LYS A 84 19.61 -24.24 -4.90
N ALA A 85 18.88 -23.15 -5.21
CA ALA A 85 17.45 -23.21 -5.46
C ALA A 85 17.14 -23.94 -6.77
N GLU A 86 17.93 -23.74 -7.82
CA GLU A 86 17.86 -24.46 -9.09
C GLU A 86 18.17 -25.94 -8.90
N ALA A 87 19.25 -26.29 -8.18
CA ALA A 87 19.59 -27.68 -7.87
C ALA A 87 18.54 -28.37 -6.97
N ALA A 88 17.86 -27.62 -6.09
CA ALA A 88 16.76 -28.14 -5.28
C ALA A 88 15.45 -28.29 -6.08
N ALA A 89 15.25 -27.48 -7.14
CA ALA A 89 14.12 -27.60 -8.06
C ALA A 89 14.30 -28.75 -9.05
N ASP A 90 15.54 -29.08 -9.42
CA ASP A 90 15.89 -30.23 -10.27
C ASP A 90 16.06 -31.55 -9.51
N ALA A 91 15.96 -31.55 -8.18
CA ALA A 91 15.96 -32.78 -7.40
C ALA A 91 14.66 -33.56 -7.70
N PRO A 92 14.73 -34.77 -8.29
CA PRO A 92 13.53 -35.54 -8.57
C PRO A 92 12.85 -35.84 -7.23
N ALA A 93 11.54 -35.57 -7.17
CA ALA A 93 10.70 -35.99 -6.06
C ALA A 93 10.82 -37.52 -5.89
N SER A 94 11.75 -37.94 -5.05
CA SER A 94 11.91 -39.31 -4.61
C SER A 94 10.70 -39.65 -3.75
N LYS A 95 9.63 -40.08 -4.42
CA LYS A 95 8.50 -40.78 -3.79
C LYS A 95 9.06 -41.95 -3.00
N SER A 96 8.84 -41.93 -1.69
CA SER A 96 8.71 -43.13 -0.87
C SER A 96 7.55 -42.95 0.09
#